data_AF-A0A1I5K157-F1
#
_entry.id   AF-A0A1I5K157-F1
#
_cell.length_a   1.000
_cell.length_b   1.000
_cell.length_c   1.000
_cell.angle_alpha   90.00
_cell.angle_beta   90.00
_cell.angle_gamma   90.00
#
_symmetry.space_group_name_H-M   'P 1'
#
loop_
_entity.id
_entity.type
_entity.pdbx_description
1 polymer ?
#
loop_
_entity_poly.entity_id
_entity_poly.type
_entity_poly.pdbx_seq_one_letter_code
_entity_poly.pdbx_strand_id
1 'polypeptide(L)'
;MNPVIGNLLQEFIETQKIKAKDKQSEFEIFANYIIAYPKIPDTFDVDILSTGEGEFGIDGIGIIINEKLVDNEEQASDIINASNTIEVEFLFCQAKTSEKFDGGDILKFTSAVEDFFANQRKHNLIPKINEARKIFDLIIDNSNKCRKNLPSVSLYYVTTGVWKNDPILCELLEKCKERLDEKAIFGSVGWHALGAKEVQRKYTYSKNSISVTATVGKNITLPPIPNVKESYLAIISAVEFLKIITEPDGSVRKSLFFDNIRDFEPKSDINLKIGETLRSGQNIEFPIRNNGITIVTRYLQRVGDNFTLEDFQIVNGCQTSHVLQENSNHLTDAVQIPIKIICTDDEEVTARVIISSNQQNEVNEEMFWSLKSIHKDIEIFMSAKNGDLKLFYERRAGQYNADIEVEKVRIITKESLLKSYASMFLDEANKVGRHYGDLIPMVGHSIFKESDRMYPYYTAAYASFRLEWLFRNNRIDKKYKPFRFQMLMAVRLTIQKDLGLNEKEKYTREYCEAIDKFMQNIEESTKVFQRTIDSIKEALVVIGQEDEITHRVSKMRDTRDALKKVING
;
A
#
# COMPACT_ATOMS: atom_id res chain seq x y z
N MET A 1 -4.59 8.00 -29.41
CA MET A 1 -4.44 8.32 -27.96
C MET A 1 -4.96 9.73 -27.73
N ASN A 2 -5.99 9.82 -26.91
CA ASN A 2 -6.62 11.07 -26.50
C ASN A 2 -5.58 12.07 -25.94
N PRO A 3 -5.53 13.35 -26.40
CA PRO A 3 -4.57 14.35 -25.93
C PRO A 3 -4.55 14.56 -24.41
N VAL A 4 -5.72 14.47 -23.75
CA VAL A 4 -5.82 14.61 -22.30
C VAL A 4 -5.12 13.46 -21.59
N ILE A 5 -5.34 12.22 -22.05
CA ILE A 5 -4.65 11.04 -21.49
C ILE A 5 -3.15 11.14 -21.75
N GLY A 6 -2.74 11.64 -22.91
CA GLY A 6 -1.33 11.87 -23.22
C GLY A 6 -0.64 12.80 -22.22
N ASN A 7 -1.30 13.90 -21.85
CA ASN A 7 -0.76 14.82 -20.84
C ASN A 7 -0.70 14.18 -19.44
N LEU A 8 -1.74 13.46 -19.04
CA LEU A 8 -1.74 12.75 -17.74
C LEU A 8 -0.67 11.66 -17.66
N LEU A 9 -0.47 10.94 -18.77
CA LEU A 9 0.59 9.94 -18.87
C LEU A 9 1.96 10.59 -18.74
N GLN A 10 2.20 11.70 -19.45
CA GLN A 10 3.46 12.43 -19.36
C GLN A 10 3.74 12.93 -17.94
N GLU A 11 2.76 13.56 -17.30
CA GLU A 11 2.85 14.00 -15.89
C GLU A 11 3.21 12.83 -14.97
N PHE A 12 2.54 11.68 -15.13
CA PHE A 12 2.81 10.49 -14.33
C PHE A 12 4.24 9.97 -14.51
N ILE A 13 4.71 9.83 -15.76
CA ILE A 13 6.05 9.33 -16.06
C ILE A 13 7.12 10.28 -15.51
N GLU A 14 6.92 11.60 -15.62
CA GLU A 14 7.83 12.62 -15.08
C GLU A 14 7.88 12.58 -13.54
N THR A 15 6.71 12.48 -12.89
CA THR A 15 6.58 12.43 -11.42
C THR A 15 7.20 11.14 -10.84
N GLN A 16 6.98 10.02 -11.50
CA GLN A 16 7.51 8.71 -11.09
C GLN A 16 8.97 8.50 -11.50
N LYS A 17 9.53 9.37 -12.35
CA LYS A 17 10.87 9.26 -12.97
C LYS A 17 11.08 7.91 -13.67
N ILE A 18 10.05 7.42 -14.36
CA ILE A 18 10.08 6.14 -15.07
C ILE A 18 10.76 6.33 -16.42
N LYS A 19 11.59 5.37 -16.82
CA LYS A 19 12.12 5.26 -18.18
C LYS A 19 11.59 3.98 -18.80
N ALA A 20 10.61 4.10 -19.68
CA ALA A 20 10.08 2.99 -20.46
C ALA A 20 10.64 3.03 -21.89
N LYS A 21 10.53 1.91 -22.62
CA LYS A 21 11.07 1.77 -23.99
C LYS A 21 10.22 2.46 -25.03
N ASP A 22 8.90 2.41 -24.86
CA ASP A 22 7.93 3.02 -25.77
C ASP A 22 6.66 3.47 -25.02
N LYS A 23 5.81 4.21 -25.74
CA LYS A 23 4.55 4.77 -25.20
C LYS A 23 3.52 3.73 -24.77
N GLN A 24 3.55 2.54 -25.37
CA GLN A 24 2.63 1.46 -25.00
C GLN A 24 3.02 0.90 -23.63
N SER A 25 4.32 0.66 -23.40
CA SER A 25 4.84 0.31 -22.06
C SER A 25 4.59 1.40 -21.02
N GLU A 26 4.74 2.68 -21.37
CA GLU A 26 4.38 3.79 -20.47
C GLU A 26 2.90 3.71 -20.04
N PHE A 27 2.02 3.48 -21.01
CA PHE A 27 0.58 3.40 -20.77
C PHE A 27 0.19 2.15 -19.95
N GLU A 28 0.87 1.01 -20.14
CA GLU A 28 0.68 -0.20 -19.33
C GLU A 28 1.02 0.05 -17.86
N ILE A 29 2.17 0.68 -17.58
CA ILE A 29 2.56 1.01 -16.20
C ILE A 29 1.57 1.99 -15.57
N PHE A 30 1.13 2.99 -16.35
CA PHE A 30 0.12 3.95 -15.92
C PHE A 30 -1.23 3.28 -15.60
N ALA A 31 -1.71 2.37 -16.46
CA ALA A 31 -2.93 1.61 -16.25
C ALA A 31 -2.85 0.74 -14.99
N ASN A 32 -1.74 0.03 -14.79
CA ASN A 32 -1.50 -0.78 -13.61
C ASN A 32 -1.55 0.06 -12.32
N TYR A 33 -0.95 1.25 -12.32
CA TYR A 33 -0.98 2.18 -11.18
C TYR A 33 -2.40 2.63 -10.82
N ILE A 34 -3.20 3.12 -11.78
CA ILE A 34 -4.54 3.65 -11.51
C ILE A 34 -5.54 2.57 -11.06
N ILE A 35 -5.26 1.30 -11.37
CA ILE A 35 -6.08 0.15 -10.95
C ILE A 35 -5.72 -0.27 -9.53
N ALA A 36 -4.43 -0.34 -9.21
CA ALA A 36 -3.97 -0.79 -7.90
C ALA A 36 -4.10 0.28 -6.80
N TYR A 37 -3.91 1.55 -7.13
CA TYR A 37 -3.91 2.64 -6.15
C TYR A 37 -5.18 2.74 -5.28
N PRO A 38 -6.41 2.60 -5.80
CA PRO A 38 -7.61 2.58 -4.96
C PRO A 38 -7.66 1.42 -3.96
N LYS A 39 -6.93 0.32 -4.22
CA LYS A 39 -6.87 -0.86 -3.36
C LYS A 39 -5.72 -0.78 -2.35
N ILE A 40 -4.64 -0.09 -2.69
CA ILE A 40 -3.45 0.12 -1.86
C ILE A 40 -3.08 1.60 -1.97
N PRO A 41 -3.64 2.47 -1.10
CA PRO A 41 -3.43 3.92 -1.16
C PRO A 41 -2.03 4.37 -0.67
N ASP A 42 -1.16 3.43 -0.32
CA ASP A 42 0.24 3.68 0.04
C ASP A 42 1.13 3.95 -1.17
N THR A 43 2.26 4.60 -0.94
CA THR A 43 3.33 4.69 -1.96
C THR A 43 3.90 3.29 -2.23
N PHE A 44 3.66 2.74 -3.43
CA PHE A 44 4.20 1.45 -3.87
C PHE A 44 5.05 1.55 -5.14
N ASP A 45 5.86 0.53 -5.39
CA ASP A 45 6.68 0.44 -6.59
C ASP A 45 5.86 -0.12 -7.76
N VAL A 46 5.59 0.71 -8.77
CA VAL A 46 4.72 0.34 -9.90
C VAL A 46 5.27 -0.82 -10.75
N ASP A 47 6.60 -1.01 -10.73
CA ASP A 47 7.28 -2.13 -11.38
C ASP A 47 6.81 -3.50 -10.83
N ILE A 48 6.25 -3.54 -9.61
CA ILE A 48 5.76 -4.79 -9.00
C ILE A 48 4.59 -5.39 -9.80
N LEU A 49 3.75 -4.55 -10.41
CA LEU A 49 2.53 -4.99 -11.09
C LEU A 49 2.79 -5.39 -12.54
N SER A 50 3.83 -4.83 -13.16
CA SER A 50 4.12 -5.05 -14.57
C SER A 50 4.65 -6.46 -14.82
N THR A 51 4.08 -7.16 -15.81
CA THR A 51 4.50 -8.52 -16.19
C THR A 51 5.79 -8.53 -17.03
N GLY A 52 6.22 -7.38 -17.54
CA GLY A 52 7.38 -7.23 -18.43
C GLY A 52 7.03 -7.55 -19.89
N GLU A 53 8.03 -7.72 -20.73
CA GLU A 53 7.80 -8.04 -22.15
C GLU A 53 7.38 -9.52 -22.31
N GLY A 54 6.19 -9.76 -22.88
CA GLY A 54 5.76 -11.09 -23.29
C GLY A 54 4.33 -11.15 -23.85
N GLU A 55 4.10 -12.03 -24.82
CA GLU A 55 2.84 -12.15 -25.59
C GLU A 55 1.71 -12.89 -24.84
N PHE A 56 1.66 -12.86 -23.51
CA PHE A 56 0.64 -13.60 -22.76
C PHE A 56 -0.67 -12.82 -22.57
N GLY A 57 -0.84 -11.66 -23.22
CA GLY A 57 -2.08 -10.90 -23.18
C GLY A 57 -2.44 -10.31 -21.79
N ILE A 58 -1.56 -10.43 -20.80
CA ILE A 58 -1.67 -9.83 -19.46
C ILE A 58 -0.51 -8.85 -19.31
N ASP A 59 -0.82 -7.56 -19.25
CA ASP A 59 0.17 -6.48 -19.13
C ASP A 59 0.45 -6.11 -17.66
N GLY A 60 -0.44 -6.52 -16.74
CA GLY A 60 -0.27 -6.36 -15.31
C GLY A 60 -0.92 -7.47 -14.48
N ILE A 61 -0.22 -7.89 -13.43
CA ILE A 61 -0.71 -8.82 -12.41
C ILE A 61 -0.37 -8.30 -11.02
N GLY A 62 -1.38 -8.16 -10.17
CA GLY A 62 -1.25 -7.79 -8.77
C GLY A 62 -1.90 -8.83 -7.87
N ILE A 63 -1.24 -9.20 -6.77
CA ILE A 63 -1.83 -10.05 -5.74
C ILE A 63 -1.78 -9.26 -4.44
N ILE A 64 -2.96 -9.04 -3.86
CA ILE A 64 -3.11 -8.33 -2.60
C ILE A 64 -3.50 -9.34 -1.54
N ILE A 65 -2.74 -9.42 -0.45
CA ILE A 65 -3.05 -10.25 0.71
C ILE A 65 -3.10 -9.34 1.93
N ASN A 66 -4.25 -9.27 2.61
CA ASN A 66 -4.48 -8.39 3.77
C ASN A 66 -4.02 -6.95 3.49
N GLU A 67 -4.52 -6.37 2.40
CA GLU A 67 -4.27 -4.97 1.98
C GLU A 67 -2.82 -4.67 1.57
N LYS A 68 -1.96 -5.68 1.46
CA LYS A 68 -0.57 -5.52 1.02
C LYS A 68 -0.35 -6.10 -0.36
N LEU A 69 0.30 -5.32 -1.22
CA LEU A 69 0.80 -5.83 -2.49
C LEU A 69 1.92 -6.83 -2.25
N VAL A 70 1.76 -8.03 -2.80
CA VAL A 70 2.71 -9.12 -2.67
C VAL A 70 3.42 -9.35 -4.00
N ASP A 71 4.75 -9.41 -3.96
CA ASP A 71 5.58 -9.52 -5.17
C ASP A 71 6.29 -10.86 -5.34
N ASN A 72 6.37 -11.68 -4.28
CA ASN A 72 7.02 -13.00 -4.28
C ASN A 72 6.36 -14.01 -3.32
N GLU A 73 6.62 -15.31 -3.55
CA GLU A 73 6.06 -16.43 -2.77
C GLU A 73 6.37 -16.33 -1.27
N GLU A 74 7.56 -15.87 -0.91
CA GLU A 74 7.98 -15.83 0.48
C GLU A 74 7.24 -14.74 1.26
N GLN A 75 7.11 -13.54 0.68
CA GLN A 75 6.31 -12.48 1.26
C GLN A 75 4.84 -12.92 1.44
N ALA A 76 4.30 -13.68 0.48
CA ALA A 76 2.97 -14.28 0.63
C ALA A 76 2.93 -15.26 1.81
N SER A 77 3.89 -16.19 1.87
CA SER A 77 3.99 -17.22 2.92
C SER A 77 4.07 -16.60 4.31
N ASP A 78 4.86 -15.55 4.45
CA ASP A 78 4.97 -14.80 5.69
C ASP A 78 3.60 -14.27 6.12
N ILE A 79 2.94 -13.44 5.29
CA ILE A 79 1.63 -12.84 5.61
C ILE A 79 0.59 -13.93 5.95
N ILE A 80 0.58 -15.02 5.17
CA ILE A 80 -0.31 -16.15 5.38
C ILE A 80 -0.02 -16.83 6.72
N ASN A 81 1.23 -17.02 7.11
CA ASN A 81 1.62 -17.71 8.34
C ASN A 81 1.30 -16.89 9.60
N ALA A 82 1.50 -15.57 9.59
CA ALA A 82 1.18 -14.72 10.74
C ALA A 82 -0.31 -14.49 10.93
N SER A 83 -1.12 -14.71 9.89
CA SER A 83 -2.55 -14.42 9.93
C SER A 83 -3.36 -15.71 10.20
N ASN A 84 -4.37 -15.60 11.07
CA ASN A 84 -5.35 -16.68 11.27
C ASN A 84 -6.33 -16.79 10.09
N THR A 85 -6.61 -15.65 9.44
CA THR A 85 -7.48 -15.51 8.28
C THR A 85 -6.81 -14.58 7.28
N ILE A 86 -7.02 -14.83 5.98
CA ILE A 86 -6.47 -13.98 4.93
C ILE A 86 -7.58 -13.52 3.99
N GLU A 87 -7.49 -12.27 3.55
CA GLU A 87 -8.27 -11.70 2.45
C GLU A 87 -7.36 -11.57 1.23
N VAL A 88 -7.80 -12.08 0.09
CA VAL A 88 -7.01 -12.14 -1.15
C VAL A 88 -7.78 -11.47 -2.28
N GLU A 89 -7.11 -10.56 -3.00
CA GLU A 89 -7.61 -9.97 -4.24
C GLU A 89 -6.55 -10.13 -5.35
N PHE A 90 -6.97 -10.75 -6.46
CA PHE A 90 -6.19 -10.85 -7.69
C PHE A 90 -6.60 -9.75 -8.65
N LEU A 91 -5.62 -8.96 -9.11
CA LEU A 91 -5.80 -7.91 -10.10
C LEU A 91 -5.12 -8.34 -11.39
N PHE A 92 -5.87 -8.36 -12.50
CA PHE A 92 -5.31 -8.57 -13.83
C PHE A 92 -5.64 -7.37 -14.72
N CYS A 93 -4.66 -6.91 -15.48
CA CYS A 93 -4.80 -5.76 -16.35
C CYS A 93 -4.30 -6.08 -17.76
N GLN A 94 -5.06 -5.65 -18.76
CA GLN A 94 -4.60 -5.47 -20.13
C GLN A 94 -4.86 -4.03 -20.54
N ALA A 95 -3.86 -3.35 -21.10
CA ALA A 95 -3.91 -1.95 -21.46
C ALA A 95 -3.56 -1.73 -22.93
N LYS A 96 -4.35 -0.93 -23.64
CA LYS A 96 -4.10 -0.56 -25.04
C LYS A 96 -4.18 0.96 -25.23
N THR A 97 -3.19 1.50 -25.93
CA THR A 97 -3.19 2.90 -26.38
C THR A 97 -4.21 3.18 -27.49
N SER A 98 -4.88 2.15 -28.01
CA SER A 98 -5.93 2.26 -29.02
C SER A 98 -7.20 2.90 -28.45
N GLU A 99 -8.06 3.39 -29.34
CA GLU A 99 -9.35 4.03 -29.00
C GLU A 99 -10.53 3.05 -29.12
N LYS A 100 -10.25 1.77 -29.37
CA LYS A 100 -11.26 0.72 -29.58
C LYS A 100 -11.08 -0.37 -28.54
N PHE A 101 -12.21 -0.94 -28.13
CA PHE A 101 -12.24 -2.19 -27.39
C PHE A 101 -12.24 -3.32 -28.40
N ASP A 102 -11.12 -4.04 -28.50
CA ASP A 102 -10.94 -5.11 -29.48
C ASP A 102 -11.31 -6.47 -28.88
N GLY A 103 -12.28 -7.15 -29.49
CA GLY A 103 -12.75 -8.45 -28.99
C GLY A 103 -11.69 -9.55 -29.09
N GLY A 104 -10.75 -9.46 -30.03
CA GLY A 104 -9.64 -10.40 -30.14
C GLY A 104 -8.64 -10.24 -29.01
N ASP A 105 -8.31 -9.00 -28.63
CA ASP A 105 -7.44 -8.73 -27.48
C ASP A 105 -8.12 -9.13 -26.16
N ILE A 106 -9.41 -8.81 -25.98
CA ILE A 106 -10.17 -9.25 -24.80
C ILE A 106 -10.20 -10.79 -24.73
N LEU A 107 -10.39 -11.48 -25.85
CA LEU A 107 -10.35 -12.94 -25.89
C LEU A 107 -8.98 -13.50 -25.49
N LYS A 108 -7.89 -12.88 -25.96
CA LYS A 108 -6.53 -13.28 -25.57
C LYS A 108 -6.31 -13.09 -24.07
N PHE A 109 -6.74 -11.96 -23.51
CA PHE A 109 -6.60 -11.65 -22.09
C PHE A 109 -7.42 -12.59 -21.19
N THR A 110 -8.71 -12.76 -21.49
CA THR A 110 -9.58 -13.69 -20.76
C THR A 110 -9.04 -15.12 -20.81
N SER A 111 -8.58 -15.57 -21.99
CA SER A 111 -7.96 -16.90 -22.14
C SER A 111 -6.66 -17.04 -21.34
N ALA A 112 -5.84 -15.99 -21.27
CA ALA A 112 -4.61 -16.00 -20.50
C ALA A 112 -4.86 -16.07 -18.99
N VAL A 113 -5.87 -15.36 -18.50
CA VAL A 113 -6.31 -15.44 -17.10
C VAL A 113 -6.88 -16.82 -16.78
N GLU A 114 -7.68 -17.39 -17.68
CA GLU A 114 -8.18 -18.77 -17.53
C GLU A 114 -7.04 -19.79 -17.46
N ASP A 115 -6.00 -19.66 -18.30
CA ASP A 115 -4.80 -20.51 -18.27
C ASP A 115 -3.97 -20.31 -16.99
N PHE A 116 -3.88 -19.07 -16.48
CA PHE A 116 -3.23 -18.79 -15.19
C PHE A 116 -3.87 -19.59 -14.05
N PHE A 117 -5.19 -19.75 -14.05
CA PHE A 117 -5.95 -20.52 -13.04
C PHE A 117 -6.21 -21.98 -13.44
N ALA A 118 -5.64 -22.48 -14.53
CA ALA A 118 -5.77 -23.88 -14.94
C ALA A 118 -4.89 -24.82 -14.11
N ASN A 119 -5.32 -26.07 -13.94
CA ASN A 119 -4.52 -27.11 -13.25
C ASN A 119 -3.30 -27.55 -14.09
N GLN A 120 -3.41 -27.49 -15.42
CA GLN A 120 -2.33 -27.76 -16.36
C GLN A 120 -2.23 -26.59 -17.33
N ARG A 121 -1.12 -25.85 -17.26
CA ARG A 121 -0.88 -24.67 -18.09
C ARG A 121 -0.51 -25.07 -19.52
N LYS A 122 -1.01 -24.31 -20.49
CA LYS A 122 -0.65 -24.47 -21.90
C LYS A 122 0.60 -23.68 -22.27
N HIS A 123 0.92 -22.60 -21.54
CA HIS A 123 2.05 -21.71 -21.87
C HIS A 123 2.81 -21.25 -20.61
N ASN A 124 4.14 -21.38 -20.61
CA ASN A 124 5.00 -21.03 -19.47
C ASN A 124 6.29 -20.37 -19.94
N LEU A 125 6.37 -19.03 -19.98
CA LEU A 125 7.65 -18.36 -20.29
C LEU A 125 7.95 -17.09 -19.49
N ILE A 126 6.97 -16.42 -18.86
CA ILE A 126 7.23 -15.15 -18.17
C ILE A 126 7.56 -15.40 -16.68
N PRO A 127 8.77 -15.06 -16.19
CA PRO A 127 9.17 -15.29 -14.79
C PRO A 127 8.20 -14.68 -13.77
N LYS A 128 7.66 -13.49 -14.07
CA LYS A 128 6.71 -12.80 -13.19
C LYS A 128 5.39 -13.56 -13.02
N ILE A 129 4.87 -14.13 -14.11
CA ILE A 129 3.64 -14.94 -14.08
C ILE A 129 3.89 -16.24 -13.31
N ASN A 130 5.07 -16.85 -13.48
CA ASN A 130 5.44 -18.03 -12.70
C ASN A 130 5.50 -17.73 -11.20
N GLU A 131 6.07 -16.59 -10.80
CA GLU A 131 6.13 -16.18 -9.41
C GLU A 131 4.74 -15.90 -8.82
N ALA A 132 3.91 -15.16 -9.56
CA ALA A 132 2.50 -14.94 -9.19
C ALA A 132 1.72 -16.27 -9.07
N ARG A 133 2.04 -17.26 -9.90
CA ARG A 133 1.43 -18.57 -9.84
C ARG A 133 1.85 -19.34 -8.59
N LYS A 134 3.11 -19.27 -8.18
CA LYS A 134 3.55 -19.87 -6.89
C LYS A 134 2.80 -19.27 -5.71
N ILE A 135 2.58 -17.95 -5.72
CA ILE A 135 1.76 -17.27 -4.71
C ILE A 135 0.32 -17.82 -4.73
N PHE A 136 -0.28 -17.98 -5.92
CA PHE A 136 -1.60 -18.59 -6.04
C PHE A 136 -1.64 -20.03 -5.50
N ASP A 137 -0.68 -20.87 -5.87
CA ASP A 137 -0.60 -22.27 -5.39
C ASP A 137 -0.49 -22.30 -3.86
N LEU A 138 0.33 -21.44 -3.27
CA LEU A 138 0.46 -21.28 -1.83
C LEU A 138 -0.85 -20.84 -1.14
N ILE A 139 -1.62 -19.95 -1.77
CA ILE A 139 -2.94 -19.53 -1.27
C ILE A 139 -3.93 -20.71 -1.31
N ILE A 140 -3.90 -21.53 -2.35
CA ILE A 140 -4.75 -22.72 -2.47
C ILE A 140 -4.37 -23.78 -1.42
N ASP A 141 -3.08 -24.01 -1.21
CA ASP A 141 -2.58 -24.93 -0.16
C ASP A 141 -3.00 -24.47 1.24
N ASN A 142 -3.16 -23.15 1.44
CA ASN A 142 -3.65 -22.53 2.66
C ASN A 142 -5.12 -22.08 2.56
N SER A 143 -5.91 -22.69 1.68
CA SER A 143 -7.32 -22.35 1.47
C SER A 143 -8.19 -22.49 2.72
N ASN A 144 -7.75 -23.27 3.71
CA ASN A 144 -8.37 -23.31 5.05
C ASN A 144 -8.42 -21.93 5.72
N LYS A 145 -7.43 -21.05 5.49
CA LYS A 145 -7.38 -19.67 5.98
C LYS A 145 -8.24 -18.71 5.15
N CYS A 146 -8.56 -19.08 3.90
CA CYS A 146 -9.49 -18.35 3.01
C CYS A 146 -10.96 -18.76 3.21
N ARG A 147 -11.27 -19.78 4.02
CA ARG A 147 -12.65 -20.31 4.16
C ARG A 147 -13.71 -19.28 4.54
N LYS A 148 -13.30 -18.17 5.17
CA LYS A 148 -14.20 -17.08 5.54
C LYS A 148 -14.39 -16.06 4.42
N ASN A 149 -13.35 -15.80 3.63
CA ASN A 149 -13.30 -14.84 2.53
C ASN A 149 -12.61 -15.51 1.34
N LEU A 150 -13.38 -16.12 0.44
CA LEU A 150 -12.80 -16.70 -0.77
C LEU A 150 -12.13 -15.59 -1.59
N PRO A 151 -10.99 -15.86 -2.25
CA PRO A 151 -10.30 -14.87 -3.05
C PRO A 151 -11.21 -14.19 -4.08
N SER A 152 -10.98 -12.90 -4.31
CA SER A 152 -11.66 -12.13 -5.36
C SER A 152 -10.75 -11.97 -6.57
N VAL A 153 -11.35 -11.88 -7.76
CA VAL A 153 -10.64 -11.65 -9.03
C VAL A 153 -11.24 -10.45 -9.73
N SER A 154 -10.40 -9.45 -10.02
CA SER A 154 -10.80 -8.23 -10.73
C SER A 154 -10.03 -8.13 -12.04
N LEU A 155 -10.76 -8.20 -13.16
CA LEU A 155 -10.22 -8.14 -14.52
C LEU A 155 -10.42 -6.73 -15.09
N TYR A 156 -9.33 -6.10 -15.53
CA TYR A 156 -9.37 -4.75 -16.09
C TYR A 156 -8.89 -4.74 -17.53
N TYR A 157 -9.72 -4.21 -18.42
CA TYR A 157 -9.34 -3.92 -19.80
C TYR A 157 -9.38 -2.41 -20.02
N VAL A 158 -8.20 -1.80 -20.19
CA VAL A 158 -8.00 -0.35 -20.19
C VAL A 158 -7.68 0.15 -21.58
N THR A 159 -8.42 1.12 -22.08
CA THR A 159 -8.14 1.78 -23.36
C THR A 159 -8.28 3.29 -23.29
N THR A 160 -7.87 3.96 -24.37
CA THR A 160 -8.11 5.40 -24.55
C THR A 160 -9.45 5.71 -25.23
N GLY A 161 -10.27 4.68 -25.46
CA GLY A 161 -11.57 4.75 -26.11
C GLY A 161 -12.72 5.09 -25.17
N VAL A 162 -13.96 4.90 -25.65
CA VAL A 162 -15.18 5.04 -24.85
C VAL A 162 -15.86 3.69 -24.80
N TRP A 163 -16.10 3.18 -23.59
CA TRP A 163 -16.86 1.95 -23.42
C TRP A 163 -18.33 2.19 -23.78
N LYS A 164 -18.86 1.37 -24.70
CA LYS A 164 -20.23 1.52 -25.22
C LYS A 164 -21.19 0.42 -24.76
N ASN A 165 -20.78 -0.43 -23.81
CA ASN A 165 -21.53 -1.64 -23.44
C ASN A 165 -21.91 -2.48 -24.67
N ASP A 166 -20.92 -2.78 -25.52
CA ASP A 166 -21.15 -3.61 -26.70
C ASP A 166 -21.63 -5.01 -26.26
N PRO A 167 -22.80 -5.48 -26.72
CA PRO A 167 -23.36 -6.75 -26.27
C PRO A 167 -22.43 -7.94 -26.50
N ILE A 168 -21.67 -7.97 -27.61
CA ILE A 168 -20.77 -9.09 -27.95
C ILE A 168 -19.60 -9.12 -26.98
N LEU A 169 -19.03 -7.95 -26.67
CA LEU A 169 -17.92 -7.84 -25.75
C LEU A 169 -18.35 -8.14 -24.30
N CYS A 170 -19.54 -7.68 -23.91
CA CYS A 170 -20.14 -8.03 -22.62
C CYS A 170 -20.35 -9.54 -22.49
N GLU A 171 -20.91 -10.19 -23.52
CA GLU A 171 -21.13 -11.65 -23.51
C GLU A 171 -19.80 -12.42 -23.40
N LEU A 172 -18.75 -11.95 -24.08
CA LEU A 172 -17.43 -12.57 -23.99
C LEU A 172 -16.85 -12.49 -22.57
N LEU A 173 -17.00 -11.34 -21.90
CA LEU A 173 -16.55 -11.12 -20.53
C LEU A 173 -17.38 -11.93 -19.52
N GLU A 174 -18.70 -11.99 -19.67
CA GLU A 174 -19.56 -12.82 -18.82
C GLU A 174 -19.24 -14.32 -18.96
N LYS A 175 -18.96 -14.81 -20.18
CA LYS A 175 -18.52 -16.21 -20.37
C LYS A 175 -17.20 -16.54 -19.68
N CYS A 176 -16.29 -15.57 -19.55
CA CYS A 176 -15.06 -15.75 -18.79
C CYS A 176 -15.35 -15.79 -17.29
N LYS A 177 -16.21 -14.90 -16.81
CA LYS A 177 -16.68 -14.87 -15.43
C LYS A 177 -17.33 -16.19 -15.03
N GLU A 178 -18.28 -16.70 -15.82
CA GLU A 178 -18.93 -18.00 -15.60
C GLU A 178 -17.90 -19.13 -15.46
N ARG A 179 -16.91 -19.19 -16.35
CA ARG A 179 -15.83 -20.20 -16.30
C ARG A 179 -14.92 -20.09 -15.08
N LEU A 180 -14.69 -18.88 -14.58
CA LEU A 180 -13.93 -18.67 -13.34
C LEU A 180 -14.77 -19.03 -12.11
N ASP A 181 -16.06 -18.66 -12.11
CA ASP A 181 -17.01 -19.01 -11.05
C ASP A 181 -17.21 -20.54 -10.93
N GLU A 182 -17.24 -21.26 -12.06
CA GLU A 182 -17.32 -22.74 -12.12
C GLU A 182 -16.17 -23.44 -11.38
N LYS A 183 -15.02 -22.79 -11.19
CA LYS A 183 -13.90 -23.36 -10.42
C LYS A 183 -14.20 -23.47 -8.93
N ALA A 184 -15.21 -22.75 -8.41
CA ALA A 184 -15.64 -22.77 -7.01
C ALA A 184 -14.52 -22.45 -5.98
N ILE A 185 -13.49 -21.71 -6.39
CA ILE A 185 -12.37 -21.26 -5.56
C ILE A 185 -12.38 -19.75 -5.29
N PHE A 186 -13.29 -19.00 -5.94
CA PHE A 186 -13.38 -17.55 -5.83
C PHE A 186 -14.69 -17.14 -5.16
N GLY A 187 -14.65 -16.04 -4.40
CA GLY A 187 -15.82 -15.45 -3.76
C GLY A 187 -16.53 -14.44 -4.65
N SER A 188 -15.77 -13.78 -5.52
CA SER A 188 -16.30 -12.87 -6.53
C SER A 188 -15.34 -12.76 -7.72
N VAL A 189 -15.91 -12.67 -8.91
CA VAL A 189 -15.20 -12.39 -10.16
C VAL A 189 -15.85 -11.16 -10.80
N GLY A 190 -15.08 -10.08 -10.91
CA GLY A 190 -15.50 -8.80 -11.48
C GLY A 190 -14.71 -8.48 -12.75
N TRP A 191 -15.37 -7.82 -13.71
CA TRP A 191 -14.71 -7.27 -14.88
C TRP A 191 -14.98 -5.77 -15.01
N HIS A 192 -14.01 -5.04 -15.54
CA HIS A 192 -14.05 -3.59 -15.67
C HIS A 192 -13.45 -3.17 -17.00
N ALA A 193 -14.30 -2.63 -17.88
CA ALA A 193 -13.86 -1.95 -19.09
C ALA A 193 -13.62 -0.45 -18.78
N LEU A 194 -12.37 -0.02 -18.81
CA LEU A 194 -12.00 1.38 -18.52
C LEU A 194 -11.70 2.11 -19.82
N GLY A 195 -12.47 3.16 -20.11
CA GLY A 195 -12.19 4.08 -21.20
C GLY A 195 -11.51 5.36 -20.72
N ALA A 196 -11.42 6.33 -21.61
CA ALA A 196 -10.75 7.61 -21.37
C ALA A 196 -11.26 8.34 -20.13
N LYS A 197 -12.59 8.36 -19.91
CA LYS A 197 -13.20 9.06 -18.78
C LYS A 197 -12.89 8.36 -17.46
N GLU A 198 -12.96 7.04 -17.43
CA GLU A 198 -12.68 6.23 -16.25
C GLU A 198 -11.21 6.33 -15.86
N VAL A 199 -10.30 6.30 -16.85
CA VAL A 199 -8.86 6.51 -16.67
C VAL A 199 -8.58 7.88 -16.07
N GLN A 200 -9.14 8.95 -16.65
CA GLN A 200 -8.99 10.32 -16.12
C GLN A 200 -9.50 10.42 -14.69
N ARG A 201 -10.68 9.85 -14.39
CA ARG A 201 -11.27 9.87 -13.05
C ARG A 201 -10.40 9.13 -12.03
N LYS A 202 -9.92 7.93 -12.35
CA LYS A 202 -9.07 7.14 -11.45
C LYS A 202 -7.71 7.80 -11.22
N TYR A 203 -7.11 8.40 -12.25
CA TYR A 203 -5.86 9.14 -12.06
C TYR A 203 -6.07 10.41 -11.23
N THR A 204 -7.14 11.15 -11.49
CA THR A 204 -7.52 12.33 -10.67
C THR A 204 -7.75 11.93 -9.22
N TYR A 205 -8.40 10.78 -8.97
CA TYR A 205 -8.56 10.21 -7.63
C TYR A 205 -7.21 9.88 -6.97
N SER A 206 -6.21 9.45 -7.74
CA SER A 206 -4.87 9.23 -7.19
C SER A 206 -4.15 10.51 -6.75
N LYS A 207 -4.59 11.68 -7.25
CA LYS A 207 -4.00 12.99 -6.97
C LYS A 207 -4.79 13.81 -5.97
N ASN A 208 -6.11 13.69 -5.97
CA ASN A 208 -6.99 14.52 -5.15
C ASN A 208 -7.26 13.89 -3.79
N SER A 209 -7.41 14.75 -2.79
CA SER A 209 -8.03 14.36 -1.53
C SER A 209 -9.45 13.88 -1.77
N ILE A 210 -9.86 12.83 -1.03
CA ILE A 210 -11.21 12.27 -1.14
C ILE A 210 -12.21 13.37 -0.75
N SER A 211 -13.09 13.75 -1.68
CA SER A 211 -14.18 14.72 -1.45
C SER A 211 -15.53 14.02 -1.63
N VAL A 212 -16.37 14.07 -0.59
CA VAL A 212 -17.72 13.48 -0.62
C VAL A 212 -18.72 14.43 0.02
N THR A 213 -19.89 14.55 -0.60
CA THR A 213 -21.03 15.27 -0.04
C THR A 213 -22.10 14.30 0.43
N ALA A 214 -22.57 14.47 1.67
CA ALA A 214 -23.65 13.68 2.25
C ALA A 214 -24.64 14.57 3.02
N THR A 215 -25.90 14.14 3.08
CA THR A 215 -26.94 14.85 3.81
C THR A 215 -26.89 14.43 5.27
N VAL A 216 -26.37 15.31 6.13
CA VAL A 216 -26.28 15.11 7.58
C VAL A 216 -27.49 15.79 8.20
N GLY A 217 -28.48 14.98 8.61
CA GLY A 217 -29.75 15.48 9.15
C GLY A 217 -29.58 16.27 10.44
N LYS A 218 -29.75 15.63 11.60
CA LYS A 218 -29.66 16.34 12.90
C LYS A 218 -28.19 16.46 13.31
N ASN A 219 -27.73 17.67 13.58
CA ASN A 219 -26.39 17.93 14.10
C ASN A 219 -26.39 18.96 15.23
N ILE A 220 -25.41 18.83 16.12
CA ILE A 220 -25.09 19.76 17.20
C ILE A 220 -23.63 20.15 17.01
N THR A 221 -23.38 21.45 16.87
CA THR A 221 -22.02 21.99 16.88
C THR A 221 -21.46 21.91 18.29
N LEU A 222 -20.26 21.34 18.43
CA LEU A 222 -19.56 21.31 19.71
C LEU A 222 -18.98 22.69 20.05
N PRO A 223 -18.71 22.99 21.33
CA PRO A 223 -18.02 24.21 21.73
C PRO A 223 -16.67 24.36 21.00
N PRO A 224 -16.15 25.58 20.85
CA PRO A 224 -14.82 25.80 20.28
C PRO A 224 -13.75 24.99 21.02
N ILE A 225 -12.96 24.22 20.28
CA ILE A 225 -11.84 23.42 20.79
C ILE A 225 -10.55 23.96 20.16
N PRO A 226 -9.47 24.18 20.93
CA PRO A 226 -8.19 24.61 20.38
C PRO A 226 -7.71 23.70 19.24
N ASN A 227 -7.22 24.32 18.17
CA ASN A 227 -6.73 23.65 16.95
C ASN A 227 -7.78 22.77 16.22
N VAL A 228 -9.07 23.00 16.48
CA VAL A 228 -10.19 22.41 15.73
C VAL A 228 -10.95 23.55 15.08
N LYS A 229 -11.10 23.51 13.75
CA LYS A 229 -11.83 24.54 12.98
C LYS A 229 -13.32 24.45 13.29
N GLU A 230 -13.87 23.24 13.15
CA GLU A 230 -15.27 22.94 13.39
C GLU A 230 -15.43 21.52 13.92
N SER A 231 -16.43 21.25 14.75
CA SER A 231 -16.75 19.87 15.13
C SER A 231 -18.23 19.70 15.45
N TYR A 232 -18.74 18.51 15.11
CA TYR A 232 -20.16 18.20 15.14
C TYR A 232 -20.40 16.82 15.73
N LEU A 233 -21.43 16.72 16.56
CA LEU A 233 -22.12 15.47 16.84
C LEU A 233 -23.38 15.43 15.99
N ALA A 234 -23.54 14.41 15.17
CA ALA A 234 -24.65 14.34 14.24
C ALA A 234 -25.22 12.93 14.13
N ILE A 235 -26.38 12.84 13.51
CA ILE A 235 -27.03 11.61 13.13
C ILE A 235 -27.27 11.67 11.62
N ILE A 236 -26.80 10.65 10.92
CA ILE A 236 -26.92 10.48 9.47
C ILE A 236 -27.72 9.21 9.16
N SER A 237 -28.48 9.19 8.06
CA SER A 237 -29.10 7.93 7.62
C SER A 237 -28.04 6.96 7.11
N ALA A 238 -28.26 5.66 7.26
CA ALA A 238 -27.32 4.65 6.79
C ALA A 238 -27.08 4.74 5.26
N VAL A 239 -28.12 5.15 4.51
CA VAL A 239 -28.03 5.37 3.05
C VAL A 239 -27.10 6.54 2.71
N GLU A 240 -27.23 7.67 3.41
CA GLU A 240 -26.33 8.82 3.22
C GLU A 240 -24.90 8.51 3.68
N PHE A 241 -24.75 7.73 4.75
CA PHE A 241 -23.44 7.29 5.21
C PHE A 241 -22.75 6.35 4.22
N LEU A 242 -23.47 5.45 3.55
CA LEU A 242 -22.88 4.61 2.51
C LEU A 242 -22.22 5.44 1.40
N LYS A 243 -22.79 6.58 1.01
CA LYS A 243 -22.18 7.48 0.00
C LYS A 243 -20.78 7.95 0.41
N ILE A 244 -20.54 8.11 1.71
CA ILE A 244 -19.25 8.51 2.29
C ILE A 244 -18.24 7.38 2.13
N ILE A 245 -18.65 6.15 2.44
CA ILE A 245 -17.73 5.02 2.59
C ILE A 245 -17.62 4.09 1.40
N THR A 246 -18.46 4.21 0.36
CA THR A 246 -18.44 3.30 -0.79
C THR A 246 -17.88 3.94 -2.06
N GLU A 247 -17.18 3.13 -2.85
CA GLU A 247 -16.80 3.44 -4.23
C GLU A 247 -18.01 3.27 -5.18
N PRO A 248 -17.95 3.80 -6.42
CA PRO A 248 -19.01 3.62 -7.41
C PRO A 248 -19.36 2.16 -7.75
N ASP A 249 -18.45 1.22 -7.49
CA ASP A 249 -18.68 -0.23 -7.65
C ASP A 249 -19.36 -0.89 -6.44
N GLY A 250 -19.65 -0.11 -5.39
CA GLY A 250 -20.30 -0.56 -4.17
C GLY A 250 -19.34 -1.12 -3.11
N SER A 251 -18.05 -1.24 -3.40
CA SER A 251 -17.05 -1.69 -2.42
C SER A 251 -16.73 -0.60 -1.39
N VAL A 252 -16.28 -0.99 -0.19
CA VAL A 252 -15.85 -0.03 0.84
C VAL A 252 -14.54 0.63 0.41
N ARG A 253 -14.47 1.96 0.56
CA ARG A 253 -13.26 2.77 0.41
C ARG A 253 -12.28 2.45 1.54
N LYS A 254 -11.49 1.40 1.37
CA LYS A 254 -10.51 0.95 2.38
C LYS A 254 -9.54 2.06 2.79
N SER A 255 -9.19 2.94 1.86
CA SER A 255 -8.35 4.13 2.09
C SER A 255 -8.86 5.10 3.15
N LEU A 256 -10.16 5.08 3.50
CA LEU A 256 -10.72 5.89 4.59
C LEU A 256 -10.38 5.34 5.97
N PHE A 257 -9.96 4.09 6.09
CA PHE A 257 -9.73 3.41 7.36
C PHE A 257 -8.25 3.24 7.69
N PHE A 258 -7.35 3.88 6.94
CA PHE A 258 -5.91 3.72 7.13
C PHE A 258 -5.44 4.19 8.51
N ASP A 259 -6.03 5.28 9.01
CA ASP A 259 -5.78 5.78 10.37
C ASP A 259 -6.58 5.02 11.44
N ASN A 260 -7.37 4.00 11.04
CA ASN A 260 -8.04 3.11 11.97
C ASN A 260 -7.07 2.02 12.43
N ILE A 261 -6.99 1.85 13.75
CA ILE A 261 -6.03 0.92 14.35
C ILE A 261 -6.60 -0.51 14.45
N ARG A 262 -7.89 -0.68 14.14
CA ARG A 262 -8.56 -1.97 14.12
C ARG A 262 -8.92 -2.35 12.69
N ASP A 263 -8.25 -3.36 12.19
CA ASP A 263 -8.63 -4.02 10.93
C ASP A 263 -10.03 -4.63 11.05
N PHE A 264 -10.76 -4.68 9.93
CA PHE A 264 -12.08 -5.30 9.88
C PHE A 264 -11.97 -6.81 10.21
N GLU A 265 -12.78 -7.30 11.16
CA GLU A 265 -12.82 -8.73 11.50
C GLU A 265 -14.23 -9.29 11.22
N PRO A 266 -14.50 -9.88 10.05
CA PRO A 266 -15.85 -10.20 9.57
C PRO A 266 -16.74 -11.01 10.52
N LYS A 267 -16.15 -11.78 11.44
CA LYS A 267 -16.88 -12.63 12.41
C LYS A 267 -16.62 -12.27 13.87
N SER A 268 -16.23 -11.03 14.17
CA SER A 268 -16.22 -10.57 15.56
C SER A 268 -17.64 -10.66 16.14
N ASP A 269 -17.76 -10.99 17.44
CA ASP A 269 -19.07 -11.01 18.13
C ASP A 269 -19.79 -9.66 18.01
N ILE A 270 -19.02 -8.59 17.85
CA ILE A 270 -19.52 -7.23 17.61
C ILE A 270 -20.21 -7.15 16.25
N ASN A 271 -19.58 -7.65 15.18
CA ASN A 271 -20.14 -7.59 13.83
C ASN A 271 -21.41 -8.41 13.67
N LEU A 272 -21.45 -9.59 14.31
CA LEU A 272 -22.66 -10.41 14.33
C LEU A 272 -23.83 -9.65 14.99
N LYS A 273 -23.60 -9.01 16.15
CA LYS A 273 -24.61 -8.21 16.86
C LYS A 273 -25.06 -6.97 16.06
N ILE A 274 -24.12 -6.29 15.38
CA ILE A 274 -24.43 -5.16 14.50
C ILE A 274 -25.35 -5.65 13.36
N GLY A 275 -24.96 -6.73 12.67
CA GLY A 275 -25.72 -7.30 11.57
C GLY A 275 -27.10 -7.82 11.99
N GLU A 276 -27.22 -8.45 13.16
CA GLU A 276 -28.49 -8.85 13.76
C GLU A 276 -29.40 -7.64 14.01
N THR A 277 -28.86 -6.55 14.57
CA THR A 277 -29.63 -5.32 14.83
C THR A 277 -30.17 -4.76 13.51
N LEU A 278 -29.37 -4.73 12.45
CA LEU A 278 -29.78 -4.24 11.12
C LEU A 278 -30.86 -5.10 10.46
N ARG A 279 -30.76 -6.43 10.58
CA ARG A 279 -31.71 -7.38 9.97
C ARG A 279 -32.97 -7.60 10.81
N SER A 280 -32.95 -7.20 12.08
CA SER A 280 -34.11 -7.27 12.96
C SER A 280 -35.12 -6.16 12.66
N GLY A 281 -36.37 -6.34 13.11
CA GLY A 281 -37.37 -5.26 13.14
C GLY A 281 -37.07 -4.13 14.14
N GLN A 282 -35.91 -4.14 14.80
CA GLN A 282 -35.46 -3.16 15.80
C GLN A 282 -34.34 -2.25 15.27
N ASN A 283 -34.18 -2.16 13.95
CA ASN A 283 -33.14 -1.37 13.30
C ASN A 283 -33.18 0.14 13.65
N ILE A 284 -34.30 0.66 14.16
CA ILE A 284 -34.43 2.02 14.71
C ILE A 284 -33.61 2.24 15.99
N GLU A 285 -33.28 1.17 16.71
CA GLU A 285 -32.45 1.20 17.93
C GLU A 285 -30.95 1.26 17.62
N PHE A 286 -30.57 1.23 16.33
CA PHE A 286 -29.16 1.21 15.92
C PHE A 286 -28.30 2.32 16.55
N PRO A 287 -28.75 3.60 16.66
CA PRO A 287 -27.96 4.66 17.26
C PRO A 287 -27.64 4.46 18.75
N ILE A 288 -28.47 3.72 19.48
CA ILE A 288 -28.30 3.52 20.93
C ILE A 288 -27.59 2.21 21.27
N ARG A 289 -27.54 1.26 20.32
CA ARG A 289 -26.91 -0.06 20.50
C ARG A 289 -25.48 -0.13 20.02
N ASN A 290 -25.04 0.83 19.19
CA ASN A 290 -23.73 0.80 18.55
C ASN A 290 -22.94 2.06 18.87
N ASN A 291 -21.62 1.90 18.98
CA ASN A 291 -20.72 3.03 19.05
C ASN A 291 -20.77 3.80 17.74
N GLY A 292 -20.78 5.13 17.85
CA GLY A 292 -20.81 6.00 16.68
C GLY A 292 -19.50 5.99 15.89
N ILE A 293 -19.55 6.62 14.72
CA ILE A 293 -18.42 6.69 13.79
C ILE A 293 -17.74 8.05 13.96
N THR A 294 -16.41 8.06 14.09
CA THR A 294 -15.67 9.32 14.17
C THR A 294 -14.94 9.56 12.85
N ILE A 295 -15.27 10.69 12.22
CA ILE A 295 -14.71 11.18 10.97
C ILE A 295 -13.83 12.39 11.29
N VAL A 296 -12.58 12.34 10.87
CA VAL A 296 -11.66 13.49 10.92
C VAL A 296 -11.44 13.98 9.50
N THR A 297 -11.59 15.28 9.24
CA THR A 297 -11.48 15.89 7.91
C THR A 297 -10.64 17.15 7.97
N ARG A 298 -9.92 17.49 6.90
CA ARG A 298 -9.17 18.77 6.84
C ARG A 298 -10.04 19.94 6.39
N TYR A 299 -11.02 19.66 5.54
CA TYR A 299 -11.93 20.66 5.01
C TYR A 299 -13.36 20.17 5.09
N LEU A 300 -14.19 21.00 5.72
CA LEU A 300 -15.62 20.80 5.79
C LEU A 300 -16.32 22.03 5.23
N GLN A 301 -17.17 21.82 4.23
CA GLN A 301 -18.08 22.84 3.73
C GLN A 301 -19.52 22.42 4.02
N ARG A 302 -20.33 23.35 4.52
CA ARG A 302 -21.74 23.10 4.84
C ARG A 302 -22.65 24.01 4.03
N VAL A 303 -23.67 23.41 3.40
CA VAL A 303 -24.77 24.13 2.75
C VAL A 303 -26.09 23.51 3.22
N GLY A 304 -26.73 24.14 4.21
CA GLY A 304 -27.91 23.58 4.87
C GLY A 304 -27.56 22.31 5.64
N ASP A 305 -28.18 21.19 5.27
CA ASP A 305 -27.91 19.86 5.84
C ASP A 305 -26.90 19.06 4.98
N ASN A 306 -26.42 19.62 3.87
CA ASN A 306 -25.39 18.97 3.05
C ASN A 306 -24.01 19.32 3.59
N PHE A 307 -23.24 18.30 3.94
CA PHE A 307 -21.87 18.40 4.42
C PHE A 307 -20.96 17.81 3.34
N THR A 308 -20.05 18.63 2.85
CA THR A 308 -18.97 18.23 1.94
C THR A 308 -17.70 18.07 2.75
N LEU A 309 -17.21 16.84 2.84
CA LEU A 309 -16.00 16.44 3.55
C LEU A 309 -14.88 16.25 2.54
N GLU A 310 -13.72 16.88 2.76
CA GLU A 310 -12.53 16.67 1.93
C GLU A 310 -11.31 16.26 2.76
N ASP A 311 -10.47 15.39 2.20
CA ASP A 311 -9.28 14.83 2.86
C ASP A 311 -9.63 14.28 4.25
N PHE A 312 -10.53 13.30 4.27
CA PHE A 312 -11.09 12.75 5.50
C PHE A 312 -10.74 11.28 5.72
N GLN A 313 -10.78 10.88 6.98
CA GLN A 313 -10.47 9.54 7.48
C GLN A 313 -11.47 9.14 8.57
N ILE A 314 -11.77 7.84 8.65
CA ILE A 314 -12.62 7.22 9.66
C ILE A 314 -11.72 6.57 10.72
N VAL A 315 -11.45 7.35 11.77
CA VAL A 315 -10.56 6.97 12.87
C VAL A 315 -11.20 6.02 13.89
N ASN A 316 -12.54 5.89 13.84
CA ASN A 316 -13.31 4.95 14.64
C ASN A 316 -14.59 4.55 13.88
N GLY A 317 -14.92 3.26 13.89
CA GLY A 317 -16.10 2.73 13.21
C GLY A 317 -15.81 1.84 11.99
N CYS A 318 -14.57 1.32 11.84
CA CYS A 318 -14.21 0.39 10.76
C CYS A 318 -15.16 -0.82 10.67
N GLN A 319 -15.39 -1.48 11.80
CA GLN A 319 -16.32 -2.61 11.93
C GLN A 319 -17.75 -2.26 11.49
N THR A 320 -18.32 -1.23 12.09
CA THR A 320 -19.68 -0.74 11.79
C THR A 320 -19.85 -0.39 10.32
N SER A 321 -18.86 0.28 9.73
CA SER A 321 -18.89 0.72 8.32
C SER A 321 -18.94 -0.46 7.36
N HIS A 322 -18.13 -1.49 7.57
CA HIS A 322 -18.12 -2.70 6.73
C HIS A 322 -19.42 -3.49 6.88
N VAL A 323 -19.93 -3.69 8.10
CA VAL A 323 -21.20 -4.41 8.31
C VAL A 323 -22.38 -3.66 7.68
N LEU A 324 -22.38 -2.33 7.69
CA LEU A 324 -23.38 -1.52 6.97
C LEU A 324 -23.32 -1.76 5.46
N GLN A 325 -22.12 -1.80 4.87
CA GLN A 325 -21.95 -2.07 3.44
C GLN A 325 -22.39 -3.49 3.07
N GLU A 326 -22.00 -4.51 3.85
CA GLU A 326 -22.42 -5.91 3.65
C GLU A 326 -23.95 -6.07 3.68
N ASN A 327 -24.64 -5.23 4.45
CA ASN A 327 -26.10 -5.23 4.58
C ASN A 327 -26.78 -4.11 3.80
N SER A 328 -26.10 -3.50 2.82
CA SER A 328 -26.58 -2.35 2.05
C SER A 328 -27.98 -2.55 1.45
N ASN A 329 -28.29 -3.75 0.96
CA ASN A 329 -29.61 -4.10 0.41
C ASN A 329 -30.75 -4.08 1.44
N HIS A 330 -30.43 -4.09 2.73
CA HIS A 330 -31.39 -4.08 3.85
C HIS A 330 -31.46 -2.72 4.55
N LEU A 331 -30.63 -1.75 4.14
CA LEU A 331 -30.61 -0.44 4.75
C LEU A 331 -31.76 0.41 4.24
N THR A 332 -32.35 1.16 5.17
CA THR A 332 -33.39 2.16 4.90
C THR A 332 -33.01 3.45 5.59
N ASP A 333 -33.64 4.57 5.23
CA ASP A 333 -33.42 5.84 5.92
C ASP A 333 -33.86 5.84 7.39
N ALA A 334 -34.60 4.82 7.83
CA ALA A 334 -34.94 4.62 9.24
C ALA A 334 -33.72 4.23 10.09
N VAL A 335 -32.71 3.60 9.48
CA VAL A 335 -31.47 3.26 10.18
C VAL A 335 -30.63 4.52 10.28
N GLN A 336 -30.46 4.98 11.50
CA GLN A 336 -29.74 6.21 11.81
C GLN A 336 -28.40 5.84 12.46
N ILE A 337 -27.34 6.59 12.14
CA ILE A 337 -25.98 6.33 12.60
C ILE A 337 -25.47 7.58 13.32
N PRO A 338 -25.03 7.47 14.58
CA PRO A 338 -24.39 8.56 15.28
C PRO A 338 -22.98 8.75 14.72
N ILE A 339 -22.68 9.97 14.30
CA ILE A 339 -21.37 10.35 13.77
C ILE A 339 -20.80 11.54 14.54
N LYS A 340 -19.48 11.56 14.69
CA LYS A 340 -18.71 12.70 15.17
C LYS A 340 -17.82 13.17 14.04
N ILE A 341 -18.01 14.41 13.59
CA ILE A 341 -17.19 15.03 12.54
C ILE A 341 -16.26 16.04 13.21
N ILE A 342 -14.96 15.92 12.96
CA ILE A 342 -13.93 16.82 13.50
C ILE A 342 -13.15 17.40 12.33
N CYS A 343 -13.27 18.71 12.11
CA CYS A 343 -12.55 19.44 11.08
C CYS A 343 -11.27 20.04 11.69
N THR A 344 -10.11 19.48 11.35
CA THR A 344 -8.80 19.96 11.83
C THR A 344 -7.70 19.64 10.83
N ASP A 345 -6.76 20.57 10.70
CA ASP A 345 -5.46 20.40 10.05
C ASP A 345 -4.34 20.06 11.04
N ASP A 346 -4.64 20.05 12.34
CA ASP A 346 -3.71 19.68 13.40
C ASP A 346 -3.66 18.14 13.54
N GLU A 347 -2.49 17.60 13.19
CA GLU A 347 -2.27 16.16 13.23
C GLU A 347 -2.12 15.60 14.64
N GLU A 348 -1.72 16.42 15.62
CA GLU A 348 -1.69 16.00 17.02
C GLU A 348 -3.09 15.90 17.58
N VAL A 349 -4.00 16.80 17.19
CA VAL A 349 -5.44 16.64 17.49
C VAL A 349 -5.96 15.34 16.89
N THR A 350 -5.64 15.06 15.62
CA THR A 350 -6.05 13.83 14.94
C THR A 350 -5.55 12.59 15.68
N ALA A 351 -4.26 12.54 16.02
CA ALA A 351 -3.65 11.45 16.78
C ALA A 351 -4.33 11.25 18.15
N ARG A 352 -4.58 12.33 18.90
CA ARG A 352 -5.29 12.26 20.20
C ARG A 352 -6.71 11.72 20.05
N VAL A 353 -7.42 12.11 19.00
CA VAL A 353 -8.76 11.58 18.70
C VAL A 353 -8.69 10.08 18.42
N ILE A 354 -7.75 9.63 17.58
CA ILE A 354 -7.56 8.21 17.27
C ILE A 354 -7.27 7.41 18.55
N ILE A 355 -6.32 7.89 19.37
CA ILE A 355 -5.92 7.25 20.62
C ILE A 355 -7.11 7.16 21.58
N SER A 356 -7.74 8.30 21.90
CA SER A 356 -8.85 8.36 22.86
C SER A 356 -10.10 7.58 22.42
N SER A 357 -10.40 7.57 21.11
CA SER A 357 -11.56 6.84 20.58
C SER A 357 -11.35 5.33 20.57
N ASN A 358 -10.10 4.84 20.58
CA ASN A 358 -9.78 3.41 20.52
C ASN A 358 -9.32 2.84 21.87
N GLN A 359 -8.90 3.67 22.83
CA GLN A 359 -8.54 3.29 24.21
C GLN A 359 -9.71 2.78 25.07
N GLN A 360 -10.97 2.98 24.63
CA GLN A 360 -12.13 2.48 25.37
C GLN A 360 -12.28 0.94 25.37
N ASN A 361 -11.56 0.22 24.48
CA ASN A 361 -11.38 -1.23 24.58
C ASN A 361 -9.88 -1.58 24.58
N GLU A 362 -9.50 -2.79 25.02
CA GLU A 362 -8.10 -3.26 25.01
C GLU A 362 -7.51 -3.22 23.59
N VAL A 363 -6.61 -2.28 23.34
CA VAL A 363 -5.76 -2.22 22.12
C VAL A 363 -4.32 -2.12 22.60
N ASN A 364 -3.43 -2.94 22.03
CA ASN A 364 -2.00 -2.90 22.35
C ASN A 364 -1.42 -1.52 22.02
N GLU A 365 -0.74 -0.86 22.97
CA GLU A 365 -0.11 0.45 22.80
C GLU A 365 0.88 0.49 21.64
N GLU A 366 1.51 -0.65 21.33
CA GLU A 366 2.43 -0.80 20.22
C GLU A 366 1.77 -0.46 18.87
N MET A 367 0.46 -0.64 18.71
CA MET A 367 -0.28 -0.36 17.47
C MET A 367 -0.44 1.15 17.19
N PHE A 368 -0.26 2.00 18.20
CA PHE A 368 -0.34 3.47 18.05
C PHE A 368 0.99 4.10 17.67
N TRP A 369 2.03 3.32 17.41
CA TRP A 369 3.37 3.86 17.18
C TRP A 369 3.45 4.84 16.02
N SER A 370 2.66 4.61 14.98
CA SER A 370 2.60 5.44 13.78
C SER A 370 2.08 6.87 14.07
N LEU A 371 1.51 7.10 15.25
CA LEU A 371 0.98 8.37 15.73
C LEU A 371 1.92 9.10 16.69
N LYS A 372 3.09 8.53 17.01
CA LYS A 372 4.07 9.16 17.91
C LYS A 372 4.63 10.46 17.33
N SER A 373 4.94 11.41 18.21
CA SER A 373 5.47 12.74 17.87
C SER A 373 6.79 12.69 17.09
N ILE A 374 7.64 11.68 17.35
CA ILE A 374 8.92 11.50 16.65
C ILE A 374 8.78 11.50 15.12
N HIS A 375 7.65 11.03 14.58
CA HIS A 375 7.39 11.04 13.14
C HIS A 375 7.33 12.46 12.55
N LYS A 376 6.83 13.41 13.33
CA LYS A 376 6.83 14.84 12.97
C LYS A 376 8.24 15.41 13.00
N ASP A 377 9.03 15.04 14.00
CA ASP A 377 10.43 15.49 14.08
C ASP A 377 11.27 14.97 12.92
N ILE A 378 11.06 13.70 12.53
CA ILE A 378 11.71 13.08 11.37
C ILE A 378 11.30 13.82 10.07
N GLU A 379 10.01 14.11 9.90
CA GLU A 379 9.50 14.85 8.75
C GLU A 379 10.12 16.26 8.65
N ILE A 380 10.12 17.01 9.75
CA ILE A 380 10.73 18.35 9.82
C ILE A 380 12.22 18.26 9.49
N PHE A 381 12.93 17.27 10.03
CA PHE A 381 14.35 17.09 9.78
C PHE A 381 14.67 16.77 8.32
N MET A 382 13.91 15.88 7.69
CA MET A 382 14.08 15.50 6.28
C MET A 382 13.75 16.64 5.32
N SER A 383 12.66 17.36 5.59
CA SER A 383 12.17 18.47 4.76
C SER A 383 13.03 19.73 4.85
N ALA A 384 13.75 19.94 5.97
CA ALA A 384 14.69 21.04 6.16
C ALA A 384 16.00 20.92 5.36
N LYS A 385 16.26 19.74 4.76
CA LYS A 385 17.42 19.53 3.87
C LYS A 385 17.16 20.16 2.49
N ASN A 386 18.24 20.46 1.76
CA ASN A 386 18.18 21.14 0.47
C ASN A 386 18.71 20.27 -0.68
N GLY A 387 18.19 20.51 -1.88
CA GLY A 387 18.63 19.84 -3.11
C GLY A 387 18.51 18.31 -3.01
N ASP A 388 19.56 17.60 -3.43
CA ASP A 388 19.58 16.14 -3.46
C ASP A 388 19.47 15.47 -2.08
N LEU A 389 19.76 16.22 -1.00
CA LEU A 389 19.65 15.74 0.37
C LEU A 389 18.20 15.76 0.89
N LYS A 390 17.27 16.41 0.17
CA LYS A 390 15.87 16.53 0.60
C LYS A 390 15.12 15.22 0.38
N LEU A 391 14.46 14.76 1.45
CA LEU A 391 13.57 13.61 1.47
C LEU A 391 12.21 14.02 2.01
N PHE A 392 11.18 13.25 1.69
CA PHE A 392 9.80 13.52 2.08
C PHE A 392 9.29 12.36 2.93
N TYR A 393 9.10 12.58 4.23
CA TYR A 393 8.62 11.53 5.12
C TYR A 393 7.10 11.46 5.11
N GLU A 394 6.54 10.32 4.69
CA GLU A 394 5.10 10.12 4.56
C GLU A 394 4.51 9.68 5.89
N ARG A 395 3.84 10.62 6.57
CA ARG A 395 3.16 10.36 7.85
C ARG A 395 1.74 9.85 7.65
N ARG A 396 1.10 10.16 6.53
CA ARG A 396 -0.21 9.62 6.13
C ARG A 396 -0.11 9.04 4.73
N ALA A 397 -0.78 7.92 4.47
CA ALA A 397 -0.80 7.32 3.14
C ALA A 397 -1.20 8.36 2.09
N GLY A 398 -0.36 8.54 1.08
CA GLY A 398 -0.58 9.47 -0.01
C GLY A 398 -0.44 10.96 0.32
N GLN A 399 0.19 11.31 1.45
CA GLN A 399 0.41 12.71 1.88
C GLN A 399 1.02 13.59 0.77
N TYR A 400 1.88 13.03 -0.08
CA TYR A 400 2.55 13.76 -1.16
C TYR A 400 1.98 13.43 -2.54
N ASN A 401 0.81 12.81 -2.65
CA ASN A 401 0.28 12.37 -3.95
C ASN A 401 -0.16 13.51 -4.87
N ALA A 402 -0.74 14.56 -4.30
CA ALA A 402 -1.09 15.78 -5.01
C ALA A 402 0.13 16.59 -5.47
N ASP A 403 1.30 16.40 -4.84
CA ASP A 403 2.48 17.22 -5.11
C ASP A 403 3.27 16.68 -6.29
N ILE A 404 3.23 17.42 -7.41
CA ILE A 404 3.90 17.09 -8.67
C ILE A 404 5.40 17.40 -8.60
N GLU A 405 5.82 18.34 -7.74
CA GLU A 405 7.24 18.70 -7.58
C GLU A 405 8.03 17.64 -6.79
N VAL A 406 7.32 16.76 -6.08
CA VAL A 406 7.91 15.69 -5.27
C VAL A 406 8.19 14.44 -6.11
N GLU A 407 9.48 14.15 -6.30
CA GLU A 407 9.92 12.89 -6.90
C GLU A 407 9.54 11.71 -6.00
N LYS A 408 8.72 10.77 -6.50
CA LYS A 408 8.16 9.68 -5.68
C LYS A 408 9.19 8.77 -5.04
N VAL A 409 10.34 8.59 -5.68
CA VAL A 409 11.47 7.83 -5.11
C VAL A 409 12.03 8.45 -3.82
N ARG A 410 11.81 9.76 -3.59
CA ARG A 410 12.26 10.48 -2.37
C ARG A 410 11.24 10.40 -1.22
N ILE A 411 10.07 9.81 -1.46
CA ILE A 411 9.07 9.60 -0.43
C ILE A 411 9.47 8.39 0.40
N ILE A 412 9.57 8.58 1.71
CA ILE A 412 9.94 7.58 2.68
C ILE A 412 8.73 7.26 3.54
N THR A 413 8.16 6.07 3.37
CA THR A 413 7.06 5.59 4.21
C THR A 413 7.55 5.18 5.60
N LYS A 414 6.64 5.14 6.59
CA LYS A 414 6.96 4.67 7.94
C LYS A 414 7.54 3.25 7.93
N GLU A 415 6.94 2.37 7.13
CA GLU A 415 7.41 0.99 6.98
C GLU A 415 8.82 0.93 6.35
N SER A 416 9.06 1.67 5.27
CA SER A 416 10.38 1.71 4.64
C SER A 416 11.46 2.21 5.62
N LEU A 417 11.15 3.24 6.40
CA LEU A 417 12.07 3.77 7.41
C LEU A 417 12.35 2.76 8.53
N LEU A 418 11.30 2.12 9.07
CA LEU A 418 11.44 1.10 10.11
C LEU A 418 12.39 -0.02 9.66
N LYS A 419 12.16 -0.54 8.46
CA LYS A 419 12.96 -1.61 7.84
C LYS A 419 14.40 -1.17 7.57
N SER A 420 14.59 0.03 7.01
CA SER A 420 15.91 0.58 6.70
C SER A 420 16.72 0.84 7.96
N TYR A 421 16.11 1.42 9.01
CA TYR A 421 16.75 1.68 10.28
C TYR A 421 17.12 0.39 11.03
N ALA A 422 16.18 -0.56 11.13
CA ALA A 422 16.44 -1.85 11.77
C ALA A 422 17.61 -2.60 11.10
N SER A 423 17.67 -2.56 9.77
CA SER A 423 18.75 -3.17 9.01
C SER A 423 20.07 -2.46 9.24
N MET A 424 20.09 -1.13 9.07
CA MET A 424 21.33 -0.36 9.01
C MET A 424 21.91 -0.09 10.39
N PHE A 425 21.11 0.20 11.42
CA PHE A 425 21.60 0.64 12.73
C PHE A 425 21.50 -0.43 13.83
N LEU A 426 20.57 -1.37 13.70
CA LEU A 426 20.39 -2.49 14.65
C LEU A 426 20.96 -3.82 14.15
N ASP A 427 21.42 -3.87 12.89
CA ASP A 427 21.97 -5.08 12.26
C ASP A 427 20.93 -6.22 12.19
N GLU A 428 19.64 -5.87 12.03
CA GLU A 428 18.53 -6.81 11.98
C GLU A 428 18.02 -7.04 10.55
N ALA A 429 18.91 -6.93 9.55
CA ALA A 429 18.57 -7.08 8.13
C ALA A 429 17.86 -8.41 7.80
N ASN A 430 18.13 -9.47 8.56
CA ASN A 430 17.49 -10.78 8.43
C ASN A 430 16.04 -10.83 8.96
N LYS A 431 15.66 -9.92 9.88
CA LYS A 431 14.31 -9.87 10.48
C LYS A 431 13.33 -9.05 9.66
N VAL A 432 13.84 -8.16 8.83
CA VAL A 432 13.05 -7.19 8.04
C VAL A 432 12.09 -7.84 7.04
N GLY A 433 12.45 -9.02 6.53
CA GLY A 433 11.68 -9.69 5.50
C GLY A 433 10.52 -10.53 6.02
N ARG A 434 10.47 -10.88 7.31
CA ARG A 434 9.49 -11.85 7.85
C ARG A 434 8.18 -11.17 8.19
N HIS A 435 8.15 -10.13 9.01
CA HIS A 435 6.95 -9.32 9.20
C HIS A 435 7.30 -7.88 9.57
N TYR A 436 6.49 -6.93 9.12
CA TYR A 436 6.38 -5.63 9.79
C TYR A 436 6.15 -5.81 11.30
N GLY A 437 5.32 -6.78 11.66
CA GLY A 437 5.05 -7.21 13.04
C GLY A 437 6.24 -7.69 13.85
N ASP A 438 7.26 -8.30 13.24
CA ASP A 438 8.46 -8.76 14.00
C ASP A 438 9.32 -7.59 14.49
N LEU A 439 9.19 -6.44 13.84
CA LEU A 439 9.86 -5.20 14.22
C LEU A 439 9.01 -4.35 15.18
N ILE A 440 7.69 -4.59 15.26
CA ILE A 440 6.78 -3.85 16.14
C ILE A 440 7.23 -3.90 17.62
N PRO A 441 7.63 -5.06 18.18
CA PRO A 441 8.16 -5.12 19.55
C PRO A 441 9.43 -4.30 19.78
N MET A 442 10.13 -3.85 18.72
CA MET A 442 11.30 -2.98 18.86
C MET A 442 10.90 -1.50 18.94
N VAL A 443 9.69 -1.15 18.52
CA VAL A 443 9.20 0.22 18.44
C VAL A 443 8.90 0.75 19.84
N GLY A 444 9.39 1.93 20.16
CA GLY A 444 9.38 2.50 21.51
C GLY A 444 10.50 2.02 22.43
N HIS A 445 11.28 1.02 22.03
CA HIS A 445 12.40 0.47 22.83
C HIS A 445 13.76 0.71 22.16
N SER A 446 13.91 0.25 20.92
CA SER A 446 15.16 0.32 20.15
C SER A 446 15.02 1.18 18.89
N ILE A 447 13.78 1.47 18.46
CA ILE A 447 13.42 2.29 17.31
C ILE A 447 12.25 3.20 17.70
N PHE A 448 12.17 4.37 17.08
CA PHE A 448 11.17 5.42 17.29
C PHE A 448 10.93 5.77 18.76
N LYS A 449 12.01 5.93 19.54
CA LYS A 449 11.92 6.52 20.88
C LYS A 449 11.83 8.02 20.78
N GLU A 450 11.03 8.66 21.62
CA GLU A 450 10.93 10.12 21.68
C GLU A 450 12.29 10.80 21.95
N SER A 451 13.20 10.11 22.63
CA SER A 451 14.56 10.60 22.90
C SER A 451 15.58 10.34 21.78
N ASP A 452 15.18 9.70 20.68
CA ASP A 452 16.12 9.36 19.62
C ASP A 452 16.59 10.60 18.86
N ARG A 453 17.79 10.49 18.28
CA ARG A 453 18.34 11.52 17.40
C ARG A 453 17.86 11.31 15.96
N MET A 454 17.71 12.39 15.22
CA MET A 454 17.19 12.33 13.84
C MET A 454 18.22 11.88 12.80
N TYR A 455 19.52 12.09 13.04
CA TYR A 455 20.58 11.76 12.08
C TYR A 455 20.55 10.29 11.61
N PRO A 456 20.44 9.29 12.49
CA PRO A 456 20.43 7.89 12.07
C PRO A 456 19.18 7.51 11.25
N TYR A 457 18.02 8.09 11.58
CA TYR A 457 16.81 7.92 10.75
C TYR A 457 17.00 8.50 9.37
N TYR A 458 17.55 9.71 9.28
CA TYR A 458 17.84 10.35 8.01
C TYR A 458 18.83 9.53 7.17
N THR A 459 19.96 9.13 7.74
CA THR A 459 20.99 8.35 7.03
C THR A 459 20.44 7.01 6.54
N ALA A 460 19.66 6.30 7.36
CA ALA A 460 19.00 5.07 6.95
C ALA A 460 18.03 5.28 5.78
N ALA A 461 17.22 6.33 5.85
CA ALA A 461 16.30 6.71 4.77
C ALA A 461 17.04 7.10 3.50
N TYR A 462 18.12 7.87 3.62
CA TYR A 462 18.87 8.41 2.49
C TYR A 462 19.66 7.31 1.76
N ALA A 463 20.28 6.39 2.50
CA ALA A 463 20.91 5.21 1.91
C ALA A 463 19.88 4.31 1.20
N SER A 464 18.70 4.12 1.79
CA SER A 464 17.59 3.36 1.19
C SER A 464 17.08 4.01 -0.10
N PHE A 465 16.84 5.32 -0.07
CA PHE A 465 16.53 6.12 -1.25
C PHE A 465 17.57 5.95 -2.35
N ARG A 466 18.86 6.13 -2.02
CA ARG A 466 19.94 6.04 -3.01
C ARG A 466 20.00 4.65 -3.63
N LEU A 467 19.84 3.60 -2.82
CA LEU A 467 19.84 2.23 -3.30
C LEU A 467 18.69 1.96 -4.29
N GLU A 468 17.46 2.35 -3.94
CA GLU A 468 16.31 2.20 -4.84
C GLU A 468 16.49 3.03 -6.12
N TRP A 469 17.06 4.24 -6.02
CA TRP A 469 17.41 5.05 -7.20
C TRP A 469 18.43 4.34 -8.11
N LEU A 470 19.44 3.67 -7.54
CA LEU A 470 20.45 2.92 -8.30
C LEU A 470 19.85 1.70 -9.01
N PHE A 471 18.93 0.98 -8.37
CA PHE A 471 18.17 -0.11 -9.02
C PHE A 471 17.29 0.41 -10.17
N ARG A 472 16.55 1.51 -9.94
CA ARG A 472 15.66 2.10 -10.95
C ARG A 472 16.43 2.61 -12.18
N ASN A 473 17.63 3.15 -11.98
CA ASN A 473 18.48 3.65 -13.05
C ASN A 473 19.43 2.59 -13.64
N ASN A 474 19.25 1.30 -13.31
CA ASN A 474 20.07 0.18 -13.78
C ASN A 474 21.59 0.37 -13.52
N ARG A 475 21.95 1.10 -12.47
CA ARG A 475 23.34 1.22 -11.99
C ARG A 475 23.76 -0.01 -11.19
N ILE A 476 22.77 -0.68 -10.59
CA ILE A 476 22.90 -1.96 -9.92
C ILE A 476 21.87 -2.91 -10.53
N ASP A 477 22.27 -4.15 -10.77
CA ASP A 477 21.40 -5.21 -11.29
C ASP A 477 20.23 -5.48 -10.32
N LYS A 478 18.99 -5.36 -10.82
CA LYS A 478 17.75 -5.56 -10.06
C LYS A 478 17.67 -6.95 -9.41
N LYS A 479 18.41 -7.96 -9.89
CA LYS A 479 18.45 -9.29 -9.25
C LYS A 479 18.88 -9.25 -7.78
N TYR A 480 19.64 -8.24 -7.35
CA TYR A 480 20.09 -8.10 -5.95
C TYR A 480 19.07 -7.39 -5.04
N LYS A 481 17.92 -6.94 -5.56
CA LYS A 481 16.86 -6.29 -4.77
C LYS A 481 16.40 -7.10 -3.54
N PRO A 482 16.36 -8.46 -3.55
CA PRO A 482 16.08 -9.24 -2.34
C PRO A 482 17.02 -8.92 -1.17
N PHE A 483 18.29 -8.60 -1.46
CA PHE A 483 19.32 -8.31 -0.47
C PHE A 483 19.38 -6.83 -0.06
N ARG A 484 18.48 -5.96 -0.53
CA ARG A 484 18.56 -4.50 -0.28
C ARG A 484 18.79 -4.13 1.19
N PHE A 485 18.16 -4.83 2.12
CA PHE A 485 18.31 -4.59 3.56
C PHE A 485 19.66 -5.05 4.10
N GLN A 486 20.17 -6.18 3.61
CA GLN A 486 21.55 -6.61 3.88
C GLN A 486 22.55 -5.60 3.31
N MET A 487 22.25 -5.04 2.13
CA MET A 487 23.09 -4.01 1.52
C MET A 487 23.14 -2.73 2.39
N LEU A 488 22.03 -2.29 2.97
CA LEU A 488 22.04 -1.13 3.88
C LEU A 488 22.92 -1.36 5.12
N MET A 489 22.80 -2.53 5.75
CA MET A 489 23.67 -2.92 6.87
C MET A 489 25.15 -2.93 6.45
N ALA A 490 25.45 -3.58 5.33
CA ALA A 490 26.80 -3.74 4.84
C ALA A 490 27.44 -2.41 4.43
N VAL A 491 26.71 -1.51 3.77
CA VAL A 491 27.21 -0.17 3.42
C VAL A 491 27.66 0.60 4.66
N ARG A 492 26.88 0.58 5.75
CA ARG A 492 27.30 1.22 7.02
C ARG A 492 28.61 0.62 7.52
N LEU A 493 28.71 -0.71 7.56
CA LEU A 493 29.90 -1.42 8.05
C LEU A 493 31.13 -1.18 7.16
N THR A 494 30.97 -1.18 5.84
CA THR A 494 32.04 -0.92 4.88
C THR A 494 32.57 0.50 5.04
N ILE A 495 31.70 1.51 5.08
CA ILE A 495 32.11 2.91 5.27
C ILE A 495 32.74 3.11 6.66
N GLN A 496 32.18 2.48 7.71
CA GLN A 496 32.76 2.50 9.04
C GLN A 496 34.20 1.99 9.04
N LYS A 497 34.47 0.87 8.37
CA LYS A 497 35.82 0.30 8.25
C LYS A 497 36.75 1.20 7.45
N ASP A 498 36.30 1.64 6.28
CA ASP A 498 37.11 2.44 5.35
C ASP A 498 37.54 3.78 5.98
N LEU A 499 36.68 4.40 6.78
CA LEU A 499 36.94 5.68 7.46
C LEU A 499 37.47 5.52 8.90
N GLY A 500 37.53 4.30 9.43
CA GLY A 500 37.92 4.06 10.83
C GLY A 500 36.96 4.66 11.85
N LEU A 501 35.66 4.72 11.55
CA LEU A 501 34.66 5.29 12.46
C LEU A 501 34.41 4.38 13.67
N ASN A 502 34.19 4.98 14.83
CA ASN A 502 33.89 4.26 16.06
C ASN A 502 32.42 3.80 16.08
N GLU A 503 32.17 2.50 16.22
CA GLU A 503 30.82 1.93 16.29
C GLU A 503 29.98 2.53 17.43
N LYS A 504 30.61 2.88 18.55
CA LYS A 504 29.92 3.50 19.70
C LYS A 504 29.34 4.88 19.37
N GLU A 505 29.85 5.51 18.32
CA GLU A 505 29.43 6.82 17.85
C GLU A 505 28.43 6.73 16.70
N LYS A 506 27.90 5.54 16.36
CA LYS A 506 26.99 5.37 15.22
C LYS A 506 25.72 6.22 15.27
N TYR A 507 25.35 6.76 16.42
CA TYR A 507 24.21 7.65 16.59
C TYR A 507 24.58 9.15 16.65
N THR A 508 25.84 9.52 16.40
CA THR A 508 26.28 10.91 16.35
C THR A 508 26.04 11.52 14.97
N ARG A 509 26.07 12.85 14.92
CA ARG A 509 25.93 13.60 13.68
C ARG A 509 27.09 13.31 12.75
N GLU A 510 28.31 13.31 13.28
CA GLU A 510 29.56 13.19 12.54
C GLU A 510 29.65 11.83 11.82
N TYR A 511 29.25 10.76 12.51
CA TYR A 511 29.21 9.42 11.94
C TYR A 511 28.19 9.34 10.80
N CYS A 512 26.98 9.87 11.00
CA CYS A 512 25.91 9.86 10.02
C CYS A 512 26.26 10.70 8.78
N GLU A 513 26.77 11.91 8.97
CA GLU A 513 27.17 12.81 7.88
C GLU A 513 28.32 12.23 7.05
N ALA A 514 29.21 11.42 7.65
CA ALA A 514 30.25 10.72 6.91
C ALA A 514 29.65 9.74 5.89
N ILE A 515 28.61 8.99 6.29
CA ILE A 515 27.89 8.08 5.39
C ILE A 515 27.07 8.86 4.36
N ASP A 516 26.38 9.91 4.77
CA ASP A 516 25.55 10.73 3.88
C ASP A 516 26.38 11.33 2.72
N LYS A 517 27.64 11.70 2.96
CA LYS A 517 28.56 12.19 1.92
C LYS A 517 28.82 11.14 0.83
N PHE A 518 28.99 9.87 1.20
CA PHE A 518 29.11 8.78 0.24
C PHE A 518 27.80 8.61 -0.54
N MET A 519 26.65 8.69 0.13
CA MET A 519 25.34 8.56 -0.51
C MET A 519 25.00 9.75 -1.42
N GLN A 520 25.58 10.93 -1.20
CA GLN A 520 25.39 12.11 -2.05
C GLN A 520 26.12 12.02 -3.38
N ASN A 521 27.28 11.36 -3.42
CA ASN A 521 28.03 11.18 -4.65
C ASN A 521 27.57 9.89 -5.37
N ILE A 522 27.07 10.02 -6.61
CA ILE A 522 26.50 8.90 -7.36
C ILE A 522 27.56 7.83 -7.64
N GLU A 523 28.76 8.24 -8.03
CA GLU A 523 29.86 7.33 -8.35
C GLU A 523 30.37 6.60 -7.11
N GLU A 524 30.58 7.31 -5.99
CA GLU A 524 31.03 6.72 -4.74
C GLU A 524 29.98 5.79 -4.13
N SER A 525 28.71 6.20 -4.11
CA SER A 525 27.61 5.32 -3.67
C SER A 525 27.52 4.06 -4.53
N THR A 526 27.62 4.19 -5.86
CA THR A 526 27.62 3.02 -6.77
C THR A 526 28.78 2.07 -6.45
N LYS A 527 30.00 2.58 -6.26
CA LYS A 527 31.18 1.76 -5.92
C LYS A 527 30.99 1.04 -4.58
N VAL A 528 30.50 1.72 -3.55
CA VAL A 528 30.31 1.14 -2.21
C VAL A 528 29.23 0.05 -2.23
N PHE A 529 28.12 0.26 -2.94
CA PHE A 529 27.11 -0.78 -3.11
C PHE A 529 27.60 -1.95 -3.97
N GLN A 530 28.45 -1.71 -4.98
CA GLN A 530 29.04 -2.78 -5.76
C GLN A 530 29.99 -3.66 -4.93
N ARG A 531 30.84 -3.03 -4.08
CA ARG A 531 31.65 -3.76 -3.09
C ARG A 531 30.79 -4.57 -2.14
N THR A 532 29.66 -4.01 -1.71
CA THR A 532 28.70 -4.70 -0.85
C THR A 532 28.12 -5.94 -1.53
N ILE A 533 27.80 -5.86 -2.83
CA ILE A 533 27.36 -7.02 -3.62
C ILE A 533 28.45 -8.10 -3.68
N ASP A 534 29.70 -7.70 -3.83
CA ASP A 534 30.81 -8.65 -3.87
C ASP A 534 31.00 -9.33 -2.50
N SER A 535 30.88 -8.58 -1.40
CA SER A 535 30.86 -9.17 -0.04
C SER A 535 29.65 -10.08 0.18
N ILE A 536 28.49 -9.79 -0.42
CA ILE A 536 27.33 -10.68 -0.37
C ILE A 536 27.64 -11.99 -1.11
N LYS A 537 28.21 -11.94 -2.32
CA LYS A 537 28.58 -13.16 -3.06
C LYS A 537 29.56 -14.01 -2.26
N GLU A 538 30.58 -13.40 -1.65
CA GLU A 538 31.53 -14.11 -0.79
C GLU A 538 30.84 -14.72 0.44
N ALA A 539 29.92 -13.98 1.08
CA ALA A 539 29.14 -14.51 2.19
C ALA A 539 28.27 -15.71 1.76
N LEU A 540 27.70 -15.68 0.55
CA LEU A 540 26.94 -16.78 -0.03
C LEU A 540 27.79 -18.02 -0.28
N VAL A 541 29.04 -17.86 -0.73
CA VAL A 541 30.03 -18.94 -0.84
C VAL A 541 30.29 -19.57 0.54
N VAL A 542 30.51 -18.75 1.56
CA VAL A 542 30.79 -19.24 2.93
C VAL A 542 29.65 -20.10 3.50
N ILE A 543 28.40 -19.82 3.12
CA ILE A 543 27.22 -20.56 3.60
C ILE A 543 26.72 -21.63 2.62
N GLY A 544 27.43 -21.86 1.50
CA GLY A 544 27.05 -22.85 0.48
C GLY A 544 25.79 -22.51 -0.32
N GLN A 545 25.55 -21.22 -0.59
CA GLN A 545 24.38 -20.66 -1.28
C GLN A 545 24.76 -19.84 -2.52
N GLU A 546 25.85 -20.23 -3.21
CA GLU A 546 26.55 -19.45 -4.25
C GLU A 546 25.65 -18.95 -5.39
N ASP A 547 24.60 -19.70 -5.73
CA ASP A 547 23.67 -19.40 -6.83
C ASP A 547 22.28 -18.92 -6.35
N GLU A 548 22.04 -18.80 -5.04
CA GLU A 548 20.72 -18.46 -4.49
C GLU A 548 20.55 -16.98 -4.17
N ILE A 549 20.40 -16.14 -5.20
CA ILE A 549 20.00 -14.73 -5.03
C ILE A 549 18.48 -14.64 -4.83
N THR A 550 18.02 -15.05 -3.65
CA THR A 550 16.58 -15.13 -3.32
C THR A 550 16.25 -14.33 -2.06
N HIS A 551 14.96 -13.99 -1.90
CA HIS A 551 14.47 -13.38 -0.65
C HIS A 551 14.74 -14.30 0.56
N ARG A 552 14.60 -15.62 0.38
CA ARG A 552 14.78 -16.62 1.45
C ARG A 552 16.18 -16.54 2.04
N VAL A 553 17.19 -16.56 1.18
CA VAL A 553 18.59 -16.52 1.60
C VAL A 553 18.94 -15.16 2.21
N SER A 554 18.39 -14.07 1.68
CA SER A 554 18.60 -12.73 2.25
C SER A 554 18.12 -12.58 3.71
N LYS A 555 17.11 -13.38 4.12
CA LYS A 555 16.54 -13.39 5.47
C LYS A 555 17.19 -14.40 6.42
N MET A 556 18.19 -15.16 5.97
CA MET A 556 18.89 -16.09 6.85
C MET A 556 19.81 -15.31 7.80
N ARG A 557 19.80 -15.74 9.07
CA ARG A 557 20.75 -15.22 10.07
C ARG A 557 22.19 -15.51 9.66
N ASP A 558 22.43 -16.69 9.08
CA ASP A 558 23.76 -17.10 8.62
C ASP A 558 24.29 -16.19 7.52
N THR A 559 23.45 -15.78 6.57
CA THR A 559 23.80 -14.79 5.54
C THR A 559 24.25 -13.47 6.17
N ARG A 560 23.48 -12.94 7.14
CA ARG A 560 23.84 -11.72 7.85
C ARG A 560 25.17 -11.88 8.58
N ASP A 561 25.32 -12.96 9.34
CA ASP A 561 26.48 -13.18 10.20
C ASP A 561 27.75 -13.45 9.37
N ALA A 562 27.63 -14.16 8.23
CA ALA A 562 28.69 -14.34 7.26
C ALA A 562 29.08 -13.02 6.58
N LEU A 563 28.10 -12.21 6.15
CA LEU A 563 28.36 -10.90 5.55
C LEU A 563 29.10 -9.96 6.51
N LYS A 564 28.71 -9.93 7.78
CA LYS A 564 29.45 -9.16 8.81
C LYS A 564 30.88 -9.63 8.97
N LYS A 565 31.13 -10.95 8.91
CA LYS A 565 32.48 -11.52 9.00
C LYS A 565 33.32 -11.15 7.78
N VAL A 566 32.77 -11.26 6.58
CA VAL A 566 33.46 -10.88 5.32
C VAL A 566 33.86 -9.41 5.32
N ILE A 567 32.98 -8.52 5.78
CA ILE A 567 33.28 -7.09 5.80
C ILE A 567 34.33 -6.74 6.86
N ASN A 568 34.29 -7.39 8.03
CA ASN A 568 35.18 -7.08 9.14
C ASN A 568 36.53 -7.83 9.11
N GLY A 569 36.59 -8.99 8.44
CA GLY A 569 37.83 -9.67 8.08
C GLY A 569 38.64 -8.84 7.10
#